data_AF-A0A4V5N8F3-F1
#
_entry.id   AF-A0A4V5N8F3-F1
#
_cell.length_a   1.000
_cell.length_b   1.000
_cell.length_c   1.000
_cell.angle_alpha   90.00
_cell.angle_beta   90.00
_cell.angle_gamma   90.00
#
_symmetry.space_group_name_H-M   'P 1'
#
loop_
_entity.id
_entity.type
_entity.pdbx_description
1 polymer ?
#
loop_
_entity_poly.entity_id
_entity_poly.type
_entity_poly.pdbx_seq_one_letter_code
_entity_poly.pdbx_strand_id
1 'polypeptide(L)'
;MSDPISCSPLFKLSPELRIKIYSHLLTFPNPIHLRQHVRGTPHTALLRTNRQIHSEARAVLYDLNTISLSRNDFCLNTDPVLQTPVQTQHVRHLRFTSFGESLACNFLLERCAVCRDDARGLLGVLVGMPVLRSGTIDYSTQIANFMRFRQLAADEGGRSTTGGLTVTCGRVGMYRVRGAGMDQVDLTFAHRPLASMWPDLATLSRSSLSDSEEETALARLRAQDPDVPDKLWLVLWAAQHGLSAAVLGEQAAGAWVEESELASMDGEQRDAALHRFTVVLQTFLKAHTAVQCRRYLNALRESVGV
;
A
#
# COMPACT_ATOMS: atom_id res chain seq x y z
N MET A 1 28.58 -45.43 -27.83
CA MET A 1 28.52 -44.05 -28.37
C MET A 1 27.69 -43.25 -27.39
N SER A 2 28.34 -42.38 -26.62
CA SER A 2 27.67 -41.47 -25.70
C SER A 2 27.07 -40.33 -26.52
N ASP A 3 25.76 -40.16 -26.45
CA ASP A 3 25.10 -39.01 -27.07
C ASP A 3 25.76 -37.71 -26.58
N PRO A 4 26.06 -36.74 -27.48
CA PRO A 4 26.59 -35.46 -27.05
C PRO A 4 25.55 -34.82 -26.15
N ILE A 5 25.94 -34.52 -24.90
CA ILE A 5 25.13 -33.77 -23.95
C ILE A 5 24.69 -32.49 -24.68
N SER A 6 23.42 -32.44 -25.07
CA SER A 6 22.82 -31.29 -25.72
C SER A 6 22.90 -30.12 -24.74
N CYS A 7 23.94 -29.30 -24.87
CA CYS A 7 24.05 -28.05 -24.16
C CYS A 7 22.88 -27.18 -24.61
N SER A 8 21.90 -27.02 -23.71
CA SER A 8 20.73 -26.19 -23.95
C SER A 8 21.17 -24.84 -24.54
N PRO A 9 20.54 -24.37 -25.64
CA PRO A 9 20.94 -23.14 -26.32
C PRO A 9 20.91 -21.92 -25.39
N LEU A 10 20.13 -21.97 -24.30
CA LEU A 10 20.10 -20.95 -23.26
C LEU A 10 21.47 -20.73 -22.61
N PHE A 11 22.26 -21.78 -22.39
CA PHE A 11 23.58 -21.66 -21.76
C PHE A 11 24.67 -21.18 -22.70
N LYS A 12 24.41 -21.15 -24.01
CA LYS A 12 25.30 -20.54 -25.00
C LYS A 12 25.20 -19.01 -25.02
N LEU A 13 24.12 -18.45 -24.46
CA LEU A 13 23.94 -17.01 -24.34
C LEU A 13 24.87 -16.44 -23.26
N SER A 14 25.17 -15.15 -23.33
CA SER A 14 25.88 -14.46 -22.24
C SER A 14 24.98 -14.34 -20.99
N PRO A 15 25.56 -14.17 -19.78
CA PRO A 15 24.78 -13.94 -18.56
C PRO A 15 23.79 -12.79 -18.68
N GLU A 16 24.16 -11.69 -19.34
CA GLU A 16 23.34 -10.50 -19.51
C GLU A 16 22.09 -10.79 -20.35
N LEU A 17 22.24 -11.56 -21.43
CA LEU A 17 21.12 -11.98 -22.27
C LEU A 17 20.18 -12.92 -21.51
N ARG A 18 20.73 -13.86 -20.72
CA ARG A 18 19.91 -14.74 -19.87
C ARG A 18 19.14 -13.95 -18.83
N ILE A 19 19.77 -13.01 -18.14
CA ILE A 19 19.13 -12.12 -17.17
C ILE A 19 17.99 -11.35 -17.85
N LYS A 20 18.21 -10.79 -19.04
CA LYS A 20 17.16 -10.08 -19.79
C LYS A 20 15.97 -10.98 -20.11
N ILE A 21 16.20 -12.23 -20.51
CA ILE A 21 15.13 -13.23 -20.71
C ILE A 21 14.38 -13.46 -19.39
N TYR A 22 15.09 -13.66 -18.27
CA TYR A 22 14.44 -13.86 -16.98
C TYR A 22 13.63 -12.64 -16.54
N SER A 23 14.08 -11.41 -16.82
CA SER A 23 13.33 -10.20 -16.51
C SER A 23 11.99 -10.15 -17.22
N HIS A 24 11.91 -10.61 -18.47
CA HIS A 24 10.63 -10.70 -19.19
C HIS A 24 9.70 -11.79 -18.64
N LEU A 25 10.26 -12.88 -18.09
CA LEU A 25 9.48 -14.02 -17.58
C LEU A 25 9.08 -13.88 -16.11
N LEU A 26 9.88 -13.18 -15.31
CA LEU A 26 9.75 -13.09 -13.86
C LEU A 26 9.40 -11.69 -13.36
N THR A 27 8.97 -10.78 -14.24
CA THR A 27 8.39 -9.50 -13.79
C THR A 27 6.88 -9.62 -13.78
N PHE A 28 6.29 -9.44 -12.60
CA PHE A 28 4.86 -9.57 -12.38
C PHE A 28 4.24 -8.20 -12.07
N PRO A 29 3.05 -7.90 -12.62
CA PRO A 29 2.35 -6.65 -12.34
C PRO A 29 1.80 -6.60 -10.90
N ASN A 30 1.59 -7.77 -10.29
CA ASN A 30 1.04 -7.91 -8.95
C ASN A 30 2.11 -8.37 -7.96
N PRO A 31 2.04 -7.95 -6.69
CA PRO A 31 2.97 -8.42 -5.66
C PRO A 31 2.96 -9.94 -5.51
N ILE A 32 4.14 -10.50 -5.24
CA ILE A 32 4.33 -11.95 -5.15
C ILE A 32 4.17 -12.40 -3.69
N HIS A 33 3.31 -13.39 -3.46
CA HIS A 33 3.24 -14.11 -2.19
C HIS A 33 4.14 -15.35 -2.24
N LEU A 34 5.24 -15.38 -1.50
CA LEU A 34 6.25 -16.45 -1.60
C LEU A 34 5.78 -17.81 -1.03
N ARG A 35 4.86 -17.83 -0.06
CA ARG A 35 4.31 -19.06 0.54
C ARG A 35 3.25 -19.74 -0.31
N GLN A 36 2.48 -18.94 -1.03
CA GLN A 36 1.50 -19.48 -1.94
C GLN A 36 2.31 -19.81 -3.19
N HIS A 37 2.37 -21.09 -3.55
CA HIS A 37 2.36 -21.42 -4.96
C HIS A 37 1.12 -20.73 -5.54
N VAL A 38 1.26 -19.48 -5.95
CA VAL A 38 0.16 -18.73 -6.52
C VAL A 38 -0.19 -19.53 -7.76
N ARG A 39 -1.32 -20.25 -7.72
CA ARG A 39 -1.98 -20.70 -8.95
C ARG A 39 -2.10 -19.44 -9.81
N GLY A 40 -1.24 -19.32 -10.81
CA GLY A 40 -1.20 -18.15 -11.69
C GLY A 40 -0.02 -17.18 -11.54
N THR A 41 1.07 -17.46 -10.82
CA THR A 41 2.36 -16.80 -11.15
C THR A 41 3.08 -17.62 -12.23
N PRO A 42 2.89 -17.27 -13.51
CA PRO A 42 3.49 -18.04 -14.60
C PRO A 42 5.02 -18.05 -14.46
N HIS A 43 5.65 -19.10 -14.98
CA HIS A 43 7.11 -19.20 -15.12
C HIS A 43 7.96 -19.30 -13.84
N THR A 44 7.39 -19.36 -12.64
CA THR A 44 8.17 -19.60 -11.40
C THR A 44 8.85 -20.98 -11.35
N ALA A 45 8.38 -21.93 -12.17
CA ALA A 45 9.06 -23.21 -12.41
C ALA A 45 10.50 -23.05 -12.91
N LEU A 46 10.83 -21.93 -13.55
CA LEU A 46 12.18 -21.57 -13.99
C LEU A 46 13.20 -21.63 -12.85
N LEU A 47 12.80 -21.25 -11.64
CA LEU A 47 13.66 -21.24 -10.44
C LEU A 47 14.09 -22.64 -10.00
N ARG A 48 13.48 -23.70 -10.56
CA ARG A 48 13.73 -25.10 -10.22
C ARG A 48 14.50 -25.86 -11.30
N THR A 49 14.82 -25.22 -12.42
CA THR A 49 15.39 -25.90 -13.59
C THR A 49 16.80 -26.44 -13.33
N ASN A 50 17.71 -25.63 -12.77
CA ASN A 50 19.07 -26.03 -12.38
C ASN A 50 19.71 -24.94 -11.50
N ARG A 51 20.91 -25.21 -10.95
CA ARG A 51 21.62 -24.29 -10.03
C ARG A 51 21.96 -22.93 -10.64
N GLN A 52 22.39 -22.90 -11.90
CA GLN A 52 22.78 -21.64 -12.56
C GLN A 52 21.56 -20.75 -12.80
N ILE A 53 20.51 -21.30 -13.42
CA ILE A 53 19.24 -20.59 -13.64
C ILE A 53 18.65 -20.19 -12.30
N HIS A 54 18.68 -21.05 -11.29
CA HIS A 54 18.21 -20.73 -9.94
C HIS A 54 18.91 -19.49 -9.40
N SER A 55 20.25 -19.44 -9.45
CA SER A 55 21.02 -18.30 -8.92
C SER A 55 20.72 -17.00 -9.68
N GLU A 56 20.74 -17.05 -11.01
CA GLU A 56 20.54 -15.87 -11.86
C GLU A 56 19.08 -15.36 -11.78
N ALA A 57 18.11 -16.25 -11.97
CA ALA A 57 16.70 -15.91 -12.04
C ALA A 57 16.12 -15.54 -10.66
N ARG A 58 16.65 -16.08 -9.56
CA ARG A 58 16.26 -15.68 -8.21
C ARG A 58 16.63 -14.24 -7.91
N ALA A 59 17.81 -13.79 -8.34
CA ALA A 59 18.20 -12.39 -8.18
C ALA A 59 17.20 -11.48 -8.91
N VAL A 60 16.84 -11.82 -10.15
CA VAL A 60 15.84 -11.08 -10.94
C VAL A 60 14.48 -11.05 -10.25
N LEU A 61 14.02 -12.19 -9.70
CA LEU A 61 12.74 -12.28 -8.99
C LEU A 61 12.65 -11.28 -7.83
N TYR A 62 13.69 -11.21 -6.98
CA TYR A 62 13.68 -10.33 -5.82
C TYR A 62 14.01 -8.86 -6.13
N ASP A 63 14.71 -8.62 -7.24
CA ASP A 63 15.10 -7.28 -7.67
C ASP A 63 13.93 -6.53 -8.32
N LEU A 64 13.20 -7.19 -9.23
CA LEU A 64 12.20 -6.51 -10.07
C LEU A 64 10.78 -6.54 -9.51
N ASN A 65 10.51 -7.34 -8.48
CA ASN A 65 9.16 -7.55 -8.00
C ASN A 65 8.95 -7.03 -6.58
N THR A 66 7.71 -6.63 -6.33
CA THR A 66 7.24 -6.35 -4.97
C THR A 66 6.90 -7.66 -4.28
N ILE A 67 7.56 -7.94 -3.16
CA ILE A 67 7.30 -9.12 -2.34
C ILE A 67 6.25 -8.79 -1.29
N SER A 68 5.18 -9.58 -1.26
CA SER A 68 4.11 -9.40 -0.31
C SER A 68 4.29 -10.25 0.93
N LEU A 69 4.31 -9.60 2.08
CA LEU A 69 4.54 -10.19 3.40
C LEU A 69 3.47 -9.73 4.40
N SER A 70 3.55 -10.31 5.59
CA SER A 70 2.71 -10.02 6.74
C SER A 70 3.58 -9.92 8.00
N ARG A 71 3.04 -9.39 9.10
CA ARG A 71 3.77 -9.41 10.38
C ARG A 71 4.05 -10.83 10.88
N ASN A 72 3.30 -11.84 10.46
CA ASN A 72 3.58 -13.24 10.78
C ASN A 72 4.99 -13.65 10.34
N ASP A 73 5.46 -13.14 9.20
CA ASP A 73 6.74 -13.51 8.60
C ASP A 73 7.96 -12.99 9.39
N PHE A 74 7.73 -12.05 10.32
CA PHE A 74 8.77 -11.44 11.14
C PHE A 74 8.51 -11.59 12.65
N CYS A 75 7.41 -12.24 13.03
CA CYS A 75 7.03 -12.36 14.42
C CYS A 75 7.87 -13.44 15.12
N LEU A 76 8.51 -13.07 16.22
CA LEU A 76 9.36 -13.96 17.03
C LEU A 76 8.60 -15.15 17.64
N ASN A 77 7.28 -15.04 17.81
CA ASN A 77 6.43 -16.07 18.40
C ASN A 77 5.70 -16.92 17.35
N THR A 78 5.82 -16.58 16.06
CA THR A 78 5.22 -17.39 15.00
C THR A 78 6.11 -18.59 14.74
N ASP A 79 5.52 -19.79 14.72
CA ASP A 79 6.22 -21.02 14.36
C ASP A 79 6.99 -20.83 13.03
N PRO A 80 8.29 -21.15 12.95
CA PRO A 80 9.07 -21.03 11.72
C PRO A 80 8.43 -21.72 10.50
N VAL A 81 7.69 -22.81 10.70
CA VAL A 81 6.93 -23.49 9.64
C VAL A 81 5.76 -22.64 9.13
N LEU A 82 5.31 -21.65 9.90
CA LEU A 82 4.30 -20.65 9.55
C LEU A 82 4.88 -19.31 9.06
N GLN A 83 6.22 -19.10 9.13
CA GLN A 83 6.90 -17.93 8.59
C GLN A 83 7.39 -18.10 7.15
N THR A 84 7.09 -17.15 6.27
CA THR A 84 7.63 -17.21 4.89
C THR A 84 9.15 -17.20 4.94
N PRO A 85 9.87 -18.09 4.20
CA PRO A 85 11.32 -18.01 4.11
C PRO A 85 11.71 -16.80 3.25
N VAL A 86 11.74 -15.62 3.86
CA VAL A 86 12.09 -14.37 3.20
C VAL A 86 13.61 -14.23 3.15
N GLN A 87 14.17 -14.16 1.95
CA GLN A 87 15.59 -13.85 1.76
C GLN A 87 15.79 -12.34 1.85
N THR A 88 15.77 -11.81 3.08
CA THR A 88 15.82 -10.37 3.37
C THR A 88 17.02 -9.67 2.73
N GLN A 89 18.13 -10.38 2.49
CA GLN A 89 19.29 -9.87 1.77
C GLN A 89 19.06 -9.51 0.29
N HIS A 90 17.93 -9.91 -0.31
CA HIS A 90 17.63 -9.71 -1.73
C HIS A 90 16.40 -8.86 -2.01
N VAL A 91 15.51 -8.69 -1.03
CA VAL A 91 14.23 -7.98 -1.23
C VAL A 91 14.45 -6.48 -1.35
N ARG A 92 14.15 -5.91 -2.51
CA ARG A 92 14.20 -4.45 -2.75
C ARG A 92 12.88 -3.73 -2.53
N HIS A 93 11.78 -4.39 -2.86
CA HIS A 93 10.44 -3.81 -2.84
C HIS A 93 9.52 -4.71 -2.02
N LEU A 94 8.87 -4.15 -1.00
CA LEU A 94 8.10 -4.92 -0.04
C LEU A 94 6.71 -4.32 0.16
N ARG A 95 5.69 -5.17 0.24
CA ARG A 95 4.32 -4.79 0.59
C ARG A 95 3.80 -5.62 1.76
N PHE A 96 3.53 -4.98 2.88
CA PHE A 96 2.73 -5.59 3.95
C PHE A 96 1.25 -5.52 3.62
N THR A 97 0.59 -6.67 3.70
CA THR A 97 -0.84 -6.78 3.44
C THR A 97 -1.71 -6.18 4.54
N SER A 98 -1.18 -6.08 5.74
CA SER A 98 -1.84 -5.49 6.91
C SER A 98 -0.80 -5.01 7.92
N PHE A 99 -1.10 -3.89 8.60
CA PHE A 99 -0.40 -3.39 9.79
C PHE A 99 -0.82 -4.14 11.08
N GLY A 100 -1.75 -5.10 10.95
CA GLY A 100 -2.24 -5.90 12.06
C GLY A 100 -1.19 -6.78 12.70
N GLU A 101 -1.54 -7.27 13.89
CA GLU A 101 -0.72 -8.19 14.65
C GLU A 101 -0.53 -9.52 13.93
N SER A 102 0.54 -10.22 14.30
CA SER A 102 0.67 -11.61 13.90
C SER A 102 -0.40 -12.46 14.59
N LEU A 103 -0.85 -13.53 13.94
CA LEU A 103 -1.77 -14.49 14.52
C LEU A 103 -1.24 -15.05 15.84
N ALA A 104 0.07 -15.27 15.94
CA ALA A 104 0.70 -15.79 17.15
C ALA A 104 0.66 -14.80 18.32
N CYS A 105 0.98 -13.52 18.08
CA CYS A 105 0.98 -12.51 19.15
C CYS A 105 -0.42 -11.98 19.50
N ASN A 106 -1.41 -12.14 18.61
CA ASN A 106 -2.77 -11.63 18.85
C ASN A 106 -3.43 -12.27 20.09
N PHE A 107 -3.01 -13.48 20.47
CA PHE A 107 -3.54 -14.20 21.64
C PHE A 107 -2.67 -14.10 22.89
N LEU A 108 -1.53 -13.40 22.81
CA LEU A 108 -0.56 -13.30 23.92
C LEU A 108 -0.73 -11.97 24.65
N LEU A 109 -0.65 -12.04 25.99
CA LEU A 109 -0.66 -10.84 26.85
C LEU A 109 0.58 -9.97 26.62
N GLU A 110 1.74 -10.59 26.39
CA GLU A 110 2.98 -9.90 26.04
C GLU A 110 3.30 -10.08 24.56
N ARG A 111 3.29 -8.96 23.83
CA ARG A 111 3.60 -8.91 22.40
C ARG A 111 5.10 -8.88 22.18
N CYS A 112 5.57 -9.61 21.16
CA CYS A 112 6.96 -9.51 20.72
C CYS A 112 7.27 -8.11 20.15
N ALA A 113 8.55 -7.76 20.07
CA ALA A 113 8.99 -6.43 19.65
C ALA A 113 8.41 -5.99 18.28
N VAL A 114 8.26 -6.91 17.33
CA VAL A 114 7.73 -6.66 15.98
C VAL A 114 6.21 -6.45 15.96
N CYS A 115 5.49 -7.08 16.88
CA CYS A 115 4.02 -7.02 16.94
C CYS A 115 3.49 -5.90 17.83
N ARG A 116 4.37 -5.12 18.48
CA ARG A 116 3.96 -3.93 19.24
C ARG A 116 3.32 -2.88 18.34
N ASP A 117 2.41 -2.11 18.92
CA ASP A 117 1.63 -1.09 18.20
C ASP A 117 2.47 0.14 17.83
N ASP A 118 3.65 0.30 18.44
CA ASP A 118 4.59 1.38 18.16
C ASP A 118 5.37 1.19 16.84
N ALA A 119 5.17 0.07 16.14
CA ALA A 119 5.86 -0.32 14.91
C ALA A 119 7.40 -0.35 14.98
N ARG A 120 8.04 -0.01 16.10
CA ARG A 120 9.50 0.20 16.19
C ARG A 120 10.27 -1.06 15.90
N GLY A 121 9.84 -2.19 16.46
CA GLY A 121 10.48 -3.48 16.17
C GLY A 121 10.32 -3.89 14.70
N LEU A 122 9.17 -3.60 14.09
CA LEU A 122 8.97 -3.85 12.67
C LEU A 122 9.89 -2.96 11.81
N LEU A 123 9.95 -1.66 12.11
CA LEU A 123 10.84 -0.73 11.41
C LEU A 123 12.31 -1.13 11.58
N GLY A 124 12.74 -1.55 12.76
CA GLY A 124 14.10 -2.04 13.00
C GLY A 124 14.45 -3.25 12.14
N VAL A 125 13.51 -4.18 11.93
CA VAL A 125 13.70 -5.30 11.00
C VAL A 125 13.86 -4.81 9.56
N LEU A 126 13.08 -3.82 9.13
CA LEU A 126 13.16 -3.25 7.77
C LEU A 126 14.44 -2.45 7.54
N VAL A 127 14.90 -1.67 8.53
CA VAL A 127 16.21 -1.00 8.49
C VAL A 127 17.34 -2.02 8.34
N GLY A 128 17.20 -3.19 8.97
CA GLY A 128 18.17 -4.28 8.86
C GLY A 128 18.24 -4.96 7.49
N MET A 129 17.35 -4.62 6.55
CA MET A 129 17.35 -5.20 5.20
C MET A 129 18.30 -4.42 4.27
N PRO A 130 19.44 -5.00 3.84
CA PRO A 130 20.55 -4.24 3.26
C PRO A 130 20.29 -3.65 1.87
N VAL A 131 19.30 -4.17 1.14
CA VAL A 131 18.99 -3.76 -0.24
C VAL A 131 17.57 -3.23 -0.39
N LEU A 132 16.84 -3.05 0.72
CA LEU A 132 15.48 -2.53 0.70
C LEU A 132 15.48 -1.09 0.18
N ARG A 133 14.63 -0.81 -0.81
CA ARG A 133 14.48 0.52 -1.42
C ARG A 133 13.12 1.12 -1.15
N SER A 134 12.07 0.30 -1.19
CA SER A 134 10.72 0.77 -0.87
C SER A 134 9.91 -0.26 -0.10
N GLY A 135 9.05 0.25 0.76
CA GLY A 135 8.13 -0.53 1.56
C GLY A 135 6.77 0.15 1.61
N THR A 136 5.70 -0.63 1.50
CA THR A 136 4.34 -0.14 1.73
C THR A 136 3.64 -1.01 2.76
N ILE A 137 3.13 -0.39 3.82
CA ILE A 137 2.41 -1.06 4.88
C ILE A 137 0.94 -0.65 4.83
N ASP A 138 0.06 -1.62 4.57
CA ASP A 138 -1.36 -1.35 4.53
C ASP A 138 -1.97 -1.26 5.93
N TYR A 139 -2.48 -0.10 6.34
CA TYR A 139 -3.12 0.08 7.63
C TYR A 139 -4.65 0.14 7.57
N SER A 140 -5.27 -0.08 6.41
CA SER A 140 -6.73 0.07 6.21
C SER A 140 -7.59 -0.72 7.20
N THR A 141 -7.11 -1.89 7.64
CA THR A 141 -7.81 -2.74 8.62
C THR A 141 -7.48 -2.40 10.08
N GLN A 142 -6.50 -1.53 10.33
CA GLN A 142 -5.89 -1.27 11.63
C GLN A 142 -5.62 0.23 11.84
N ILE A 143 -6.60 1.05 11.47
CA ILE A 143 -6.53 2.52 11.50
C ILE A 143 -6.18 3.01 12.91
N ALA A 144 -6.84 2.48 13.95
CA ALA A 144 -6.60 2.90 15.33
C ALA A 144 -5.14 2.67 15.77
N ASN A 145 -4.58 1.50 15.46
CA ASN A 145 -3.19 1.17 15.78
C ASN A 145 -2.23 2.10 15.02
N PHE A 146 -2.51 2.38 13.75
CA PHE A 146 -1.71 3.32 12.97
C PHE A 146 -1.75 4.75 13.52
N MET A 147 -2.93 5.23 13.93
CA MET A 147 -3.06 6.56 14.54
C MET A 147 -2.30 6.65 15.87
N ARG A 148 -2.35 5.59 16.69
CA ARG A 148 -1.54 5.50 17.92
C ARG A 148 -0.04 5.54 17.62
N PHE A 149 0.42 4.78 16.62
CA PHE A 149 1.81 4.82 16.15
C PHE A 149 2.23 6.22 15.73
N ARG A 150 1.42 6.91 14.91
CA ARG A 150 1.71 8.29 14.47
C ARG A 150 1.81 9.25 15.65
N GLN A 151 0.93 9.12 16.64
CA GLN A 151 0.96 9.95 17.84
C GLN A 151 2.24 9.73 18.64
N LEU A 152 2.64 8.47 18.86
CA LEU A 152 3.90 8.14 19.54
C LEU A 152 5.12 8.69 18.80
N ALA A 153 5.13 8.62 17.46
CA ALA A 153 6.20 9.20 16.66
C ALA A 153 6.30 10.72 16.81
N ALA A 154 5.16 11.42 16.89
CA ALA A 154 5.11 12.87 17.11
C ALA A 154 5.63 13.27 18.50
N ASP A 155 5.21 12.56 19.55
CA ASP A 155 5.63 12.82 20.94
C ASP A 155 7.15 12.64 21.14
N GLU A 156 7.75 11.72 20.39
CA GLU A 156 9.19 11.42 20.43
C GLU A 156 10.02 12.40 19.61
N GLY A 157 9.51 12.82 18.44
CA GLY A 157 10.13 13.85 17.61
C GLY A 157 10.28 15.19 18.35
N GLY A 158 9.37 15.51 19.27
CA GLY A 158 9.46 16.68 20.14
C GLY A 158 10.44 16.56 21.32
N ARG A 159 10.96 15.36 21.61
CA ARG A 159 11.78 15.08 22.81
C ARG A 159 13.22 14.63 22.54
N SER A 160 13.56 14.24 21.31
CA SER A 160 14.89 13.69 20.99
C SER A 160 15.73 14.59 20.09
N THR A 161 16.95 14.91 20.54
CA THR A 161 18.02 15.52 19.74
C THR A 161 18.77 14.52 18.85
N THR A 162 18.41 13.22 18.89
CA THR A 162 19.01 12.15 18.10
C THR A 162 17.93 11.41 17.30
N GLY A 163 17.79 11.79 16.02
CA GLY A 163 17.16 10.99 14.97
C GLY A 163 15.71 10.55 15.21
N GLY A 164 14.82 11.49 15.57
CA GLY A 164 13.40 11.22 15.76
C GLY A 164 12.72 10.65 14.50
N LEU A 165 11.79 9.71 14.72
CA LEU A 165 10.94 9.16 13.68
C LEU A 165 9.89 10.22 13.29
N THR A 166 9.76 10.52 11.99
CA THR A 166 8.74 11.46 11.51
C THR A 166 7.78 10.74 10.55
N VAL A 167 6.48 10.98 10.74
CA VAL A 167 5.40 10.37 9.96
C VAL A 167 4.55 11.48 9.34
N THR A 168 4.70 11.68 8.03
CA THR A 168 4.08 12.80 7.30
C THR A 168 3.07 12.30 6.28
N CYS A 169 1.86 12.86 6.30
CA CYS A 169 0.77 12.64 5.35
C CYS A 169 1.10 13.37 4.05
N GLY A 170 1.67 12.66 3.07
CA GLY A 170 2.04 13.24 1.80
C GLY A 170 0.89 13.30 0.79
N ARG A 171 -0.09 12.40 0.92
CA ARG A 171 -1.27 12.28 0.05
C ARG A 171 -2.44 11.71 0.85
N VAL A 172 -3.65 11.82 0.31
CA VAL A 172 -4.85 11.22 0.91
C VAL A 172 -4.65 9.73 1.15
N GLY A 173 -4.75 9.31 2.41
CA GLY A 173 -4.56 7.92 2.81
C GLY A 173 -3.11 7.43 2.83
N MET A 174 -2.10 8.26 2.53
CA MET A 174 -0.69 7.84 2.47
C MET A 174 0.22 8.67 3.38
N TYR A 175 0.93 7.98 4.25
CA TYR A 175 1.89 8.55 5.17
C TYR A 175 3.30 8.04 4.85
N ARG A 176 4.28 8.94 4.75
CA ARG A 176 5.68 8.60 4.58
C ARG A 176 6.38 8.61 5.94
N VAL A 177 7.29 7.67 6.13
CA VAL A 177 8.10 7.56 7.34
C VAL A 177 9.55 7.94 7.02
N ARG A 178 10.15 8.78 7.87
CA ARG A 178 11.55 9.23 7.78
C ARG A 178 12.21 9.21 9.15
N GLY A 179 13.54 9.29 9.20
CA GLY A 179 14.32 9.19 10.44
C GLY A 179 14.57 7.75 10.89
N ALA A 180 15.23 7.58 12.04
CA ALA A 180 15.58 6.27 12.61
C ALA A 180 16.26 5.28 11.64
N GLY A 181 17.11 5.79 10.72
CA GLY A 181 17.80 4.98 9.71
C GLY A 181 16.97 4.63 8.47
N MET A 182 15.75 5.17 8.34
CA MET A 182 14.85 4.94 7.19
C MET A 182 15.03 5.95 6.06
N ASP A 183 15.99 6.87 6.13
CA ASP A 183 16.10 7.96 5.13
C ASP A 183 16.48 7.48 3.73
N GLN A 184 17.06 6.27 3.62
CA GLN A 184 17.41 5.64 2.35
C GLN A 184 16.28 4.75 1.79
N VAL A 185 15.21 4.53 2.54
CA VAL A 185 14.09 3.66 2.17
C VAL A 185 12.82 4.48 2.01
N ASP A 186 12.15 4.39 0.86
CA ASP A 186 10.81 4.98 0.70
C ASP A 186 9.77 4.08 1.38
N LEU A 187 9.65 4.24 2.70
CA LEU A 187 8.65 3.54 3.50
C LEU A 187 7.39 4.38 3.62
N THR A 188 6.27 3.76 3.27
CA THR A 188 4.94 4.35 3.33
C THR A 188 3.96 3.47 4.08
N PHE A 189 3.04 4.12 4.78
CA PHE A 189 1.83 3.54 5.32
C PHE A 189 0.66 3.99 4.44
N ALA A 190 -0.11 3.06 3.91
CA ALA A 190 -1.20 3.35 2.98
C ALA A 190 -2.53 2.78 3.48
N HIS A 191 -3.58 3.59 3.50
CA HIS A 191 -4.94 3.10 3.56
C HIS A 191 -5.30 2.66 2.14
N ARG A 192 -5.02 1.40 1.83
CA ARG A 192 -4.99 0.90 0.44
C ARG A 192 -6.18 1.36 -0.41
N PRO A 193 -7.46 1.23 0.01
CA PRO A 193 -8.57 1.65 -0.83
C PRO A 193 -8.57 3.15 -1.16
N LEU A 194 -8.16 4.00 -0.21
CA LEU A 194 -8.07 5.44 -0.44
C LEU A 194 -6.88 5.76 -1.35
N ALA A 195 -5.71 5.23 -1.02
CA ALA A 195 -4.48 5.50 -1.75
C ALA A 195 -4.54 5.05 -3.21
N SER A 196 -5.24 3.95 -3.51
CA SER A 196 -5.37 3.44 -4.88
C SER A 196 -6.46 4.13 -5.69
N MET A 197 -7.58 4.53 -5.07
CA MET A 197 -8.76 5.02 -5.82
C MET A 197 -8.88 6.53 -5.86
N TRP A 198 -8.40 7.23 -4.82
CA TRP A 198 -8.53 8.68 -4.72
C TRP A 198 -7.96 9.44 -5.93
N PRO A 199 -6.74 9.14 -6.44
CA PRO A 199 -6.18 9.89 -7.56
C PRO A 199 -7.02 9.77 -8.85
N ASP A 200 -7.50 8.55 -9.13
CA ASP A 200 -8.31 8.26 -10.31
C ASP A 200 -9.66 8.96 -10.21
N LEU A 201 -10.35 8.82 -9.07
CA LEU A 201 -11.65 9.44 -8.83
C LEU A 201 -11.58 10.98 -8.80
N ALA A 202 -10.55 11.55 -8.19
CA ALA A 202 -10.35 13.01 -8.20
C ALA A 202 -10.13 13.53 -9.61
N THR A 203 -9.41 12.78 -10.46
CA THR A 203 -9.22 13.12 -11.88
C THR A 203 -10.51 12.98 -12.68
N LEU A 204 -11.24 11.87 -12.50
CA LEU A 204 -12.54 11.64 -13.11
C LEU A 204 -13.54 12.73 -12.76
N SER A 205 -13.59 13.13 -11.49
CA SER A 205 -14.52 14.17 -11.03
C SER A 205 -14.31 15.48 -11.80
N ARG A 206 -13.06 15.88 -12.03
CA ARG A 206 -12.73 17.13 -12.74
C ARG A 206 -12.90 17.05 -14.26
N SER A 207 -13.25 15.87 -14.78
CA SER A 207 -13.41 15.64 -16.21
C SER A 207 -14.87 15.88 -16.63
N SER A 208 -15.09 16.57 -17.74
CA SER A 208 -16.42 16.73 -18.34
C SER A 208 -16.83 15.43 -19.06
N LEU A 209 -17.26 14.43 -18.30
CA LEU A 209 -17.70 13.13 -18.82
C LEU A 209 -19.22 13.10 -19.03
N SER A 210 -19.66 12.31 -20.00
CA SER A 210 -21.06 11.90 -20.08
C SER A 210 -21.40 10.85 -19.01
N ASP A 211 -22.69 10.71 -18.66
CA ASP A 211 -23.15 9.71 -17.68
C ASP A 211 -22.70 8.28 -18.01
N SER A 212 -22.65 7.94 -19.30
CA SER A 212 -22.21 6.61 -19.76
C SER A 212 -20.70 6.40 -19.53
N GLU A 213 -19.88 7.44 -19.71
CA GLU A 213 -18.44 7.37 -19.50
C GLU A 213 -18.11 7.33 -18.00
N GLU A 214 -18.83 8.11 -17.19
CA GLU A 214 -18.76 8.08 -15.73
C GLU A 214 -19.03 6.66 -15.22
N GLU A 215 -20.16 6.06 -15.60
CA GLU A 215 -20.54 4.72 -15.12
C GLU A 215 -19.56 3.64 -15.61
N THR A 216 -19.01 3.77 -16.81
CA THR A 216 -17.96 2.86 -17.31
C THR A 216 -16.68 2.97 -16.47
N ALA A 217 -16.27 4.20 -16.11
CA ALA A 217 -15.10 4.42 -15.26
C ALA A 217 -15.32 3.89 -13.85
N LEU A 218 -16.49 4.16 -13.25
CA LEU A 218 -16.86 3.65 -11.93
C LEU A 218 -16.97 2.12 -11.93
N ALA A 219 -17.54 1.49 -12.96
CA ALA A 219 -17.61 0.04 -13.08
C ALA A 219 -16.22 -0.62 -13.07
N ARG A 220 -15.22 -0.01 -13.72
CA ARG A 220 -13.83 -0.48 -13.68
C ARG A 220 -13.21 -0.39 -12.28
N LEU A 221 -13.54 0.65 -11.51
CA LEU A 221 -13.08 0.79 -10.13
C LEU A 221 -13.81 -0.19 -9.20
N ARG A 222 -15.11 -0.43 -9.42
CA ARG A 222 -15.91 -1.43 -8.69
C ARG A 222 -15.39 -2.86 -8.87
N ALA A 223 -14.76 -3.16 -10.01
CA ALA A 223 -14.08 -4.42 -10.22
C ALA A 223 -12.84 -4.61 -9.32
N GLN A 224 -12.24 -3.52 -8.81
CA GLN A 224 -11.12 -3.56 -7.87
C GLN A 224 -11.59 -3.59 -6.41
N ASP A 225 -12.61 -2.78 -6.08
CA ASP A 225 -13.28 -2.76 -4.77
C ASP A 225 -14.77 -2.44 -4.99
N PRO A 226 -15.70 -3.34 -4.61
CA PRO A 226 -17.12 -3.15 -4.90
C PRO A 226 -17.81 -2.07 -4.06
N ASP A 227 -17.15 -1.54 -3.03
CA ASP A 227 -17.78 -0.70 -2.02
C ASP A 227 -17.21 0.73 -1.96
N VAL A 228 -15.89 0.89 -2.10
CA VAL A 228 -15.22 2.19 -1.95
C VAL A 228 -15.49 3.21 -3.06
N PRO A 229 -15.56 2.84 -4.36
CA PRO A 229 -15.71 3.82 -5.44
C PRO A 229 -16.95 4.69 -5.31
N ASP A 230 -18.12 4.09 -5.03
CA ASP A 230 -19.38 4.83 -4.93
C ASP A 230 -19.43 5.77 -3.72
N LYS A 231 -18.76 5.40 -2.63
CA LYS A 231 -18.64 6.24 -1.43
C LYS A 231 -17.82 7.48 -1.72
N LEU A 232 -16.65 7.30 -2.32
CA LEU A 232 -15.76 8.41 -2.67
C LEU A 232 -16.35 9.28 -3.78
N TRP A 233 -17.07 8.68 -4.73
CA TRP A 233 -17.75 9.40 -5.80
C TRP A 233 -18.81 10.36 -5.28
N LEU A 234 -19.67 9.92 -4.35
CA LEU A 234 -20.64 10.79 -3.69
C LEU A 234 -19.96 12.01 -3.04
N VAL A 235 -18.85 11.79 -2.35
CA VAL A 235 -18.10 12.86 -1.67
C VAL A 235 -17.54 13.87 -2.68
N LEU A 236 -16.96 13.40 -3.78
CA LEU A 236 -16.42 14.28 -4.83
C LEU A 236 -17.54 15.04 -5.56
N TRP A 237 -18.61 14.35 -5.93
CA TRP A 237 -19.76 14.97 -6.60
C TRP A 237 -20.38 16.06 -5.72
N ALA A 238 -20.56 15.79 -4.42
CA ALA A 238 -21.09 16.76 -3.48
C ALA A 238 -20.18 17.98 -3.34
N ALA A 239 -18.86 17.79 -3.31
CA ALA A 239 -17.91 18.90 -3.25
C ALA A 239 -18.00 19.82 -4.48
N GLN A 240 -18.18 19.26 -5.67
CA GLN A 240 -18.31 20.03 -6.90
C GLN A 240 -19.56 20.89 -6.95
N HIS A 241 -20.63 20.45 -6.29
CA HIS A 241 -21.91 21.15 -6.27
C HIS A 241 -22.10 21.98 -4.99
N GLY A 242 -21.06 22.14 -4.17
CA GLY A 242 -21.14 22.91 -2.91
C GLY A 242 -21.99 22.24 -1.82
N LEU A 243 -22.20 20.93 -1.91
CA LEU A 243 -23.03 20.12 -1.01
C LEU A 243 -22.21 19.26 -0.04
N SER A 244 -20.90 19.49 0.09
CA SER A 244 -20.03 18.73 1.01
C SER A 244 -20.56 18.68 2.44
N ALA A 245 -21.12 19.79 2.96
CA ALA A 245 -21.67 19.85 4.30
C ALA A 245 -22.89 18.93 4.49
N ALA A 246 -23.70 18.73 3.45
CA ALA A 246 -24.84 17.82 3.50
C ALA A 246 -24.40 16.35 3.56
N VAL A 247 -23.27 16.01 2.94
CA VAL A 247 -22.76 14.62 2.88
C VAL A 247 -21.84 14.26 4.03
N LEU A 248 -20.88 15.14 4.33
CA LEU A 248 -19.84 14.89 5.32
C LEU A 248 -20.20 15.47 6.71
N GLY A 249 -21.11 16.44 6.76
CA GLY A 249 -21.34 17.30 7.92
C GLY A 249 -20.44 18.54 7.90
N GLU A 250 -20.88 19.63 8.54
CA GLU A 250 -20.20 20.94 8.55
C GLU A 250 -18.71 20.87 8.95
N GLN A 251 -18.41 20.19 10.07
CA GLN A 251 -17.04 20.09 10.58
C GLN A 251 -16.11 19.30 9.64
N ALA A 252 -16.66 18.28 8.97
CA ALA A 252 -15.91 17.42 8.08
C ALA A 252 -15.75 18.05 6.68
N ALA A 253 -16.74 18.80 6.22
CA ALA A 253 -16.66 19.61 5.01
C ALA A 253 -15.59 20.70 5.12
N GLY A 254 -15.43 21.31 6.31
CA GLY A 254 -14.34 22.24 6.58
C GLY A 254 -12.93 21.62 6.56
N ALA A 255 -12.82 20.29 6.54
CA ALA A 255 -11.56 19.58 6.34
C ALA A 255 -11.27 19.27 4.86
N TRP A 256 -12.16 19.66 3.93
CA TRP A 256 -11.88 19.63 2.51
C TRP A 256 -10.69 20.55 2.21
N VAL A 257 -9.81 20.12 1.29
CA VAL A 257 -8.65 20.91 0.91
C VAL A 257 -8.47 20.80 -0.59
N GLU A 258 -8.44 21.94 -1.27
CA GLU A 258 -8.19 21.97 -2.70
C GLU A 258 -6.69 21.81 -3.03
N GLU A 259 -6.40 21.35 -4.25
CA GLU A 259 -5.01 21.17 -4.71
C GLU A 259 -4.26 22.50 -4.80
N SER A 260 -4.96 23.59 -5.12
CA SER A 260 -4.47 24.96 -5.12
C SER A 260 -4.05 25.42 -3.72
N GLU A 261 -4.87 25.13 -2.70
CA GLU A 261 -4.57 25.44 -1.30
C GLU A 261 -3.36 24.65 -0.81
N LEU A 262 -3.31 23.35 -1.09
CA LEU A 262 -2.19 22.47 -0.74
C LEU A 262 -0.86 22.90 -1.36
N ALA A 263 -0.89 23.56 -2.53
CA ALA A 263 0.31 24.07 -3.19
C ALA A 263 0.88 25.32 -2.50
N SER A 264 0.04 26.07 -1.78
CA SER A 264 0.44 27.29 -1.07
C SER A 264 0.90 27.05 0.38
N MET A 265 0.55 25.89 0.94
CA MET A 265 0.88 25.50 2.32
C MET A 265 2.35 25.10 2.48
N ASP A 266 2.91 25.40 3.65
CA ASP A 266 4.19 24.80 4.07
C ASP A 266 4.04 23.29 4.38
N GLY A 267 5.17 22.62 4.66
CA GLY A 267 5.19 21.17 4.88
C GLY A 267 4.35 20.69 6.06
N GLU A 268 4.31 21.45 7.16
CA GLU A 268 3.58 21.08 8.38
C GLU A 268 2.07 21.35 8.22
N GLN A 269 1.73 22.51 7.64
CA GLN A 269 0.36 22.86 7.29
C GLN A 269 -0.23 21.82 6.33
N ARG A 270 0.53 21.44 5.31
CA ARG A 270 0.13 20.43 4.34
C ARG A 270 -0.06 19.04 4.97
N ASP A 271 0.86 18.61 5.84
CA ASP A 271 0.70 17.36 6.61
C ASP A 271 -0.61 17.39 7.42
N ALA A 272 -0.82 18.46 8.20
CA ALA A 272 -1.97 18.59 9.08
C ALA A 272 -3.29 18.61 8.28
N ALA A 273 -3.34 19.34 7.17
CA ALA A 273 -4.51 19.44 6.30
C ALA A 273 -4.85 18.08 5.65
N LEU A 274 -3.85 17.42 5.03
CA LEU A 274 -4.04 16.10 4.40
C LEU A 274 -4.38 15.02 5.43
N HIS A 275 -3.80 15.08 6.63
CA HIS A 275 -4.11 14.15 7.70
C HIS A 275 -5.57 14.31 8.14
N ARG A 276 -6.03 15.54 8.43
CA ARG A 276 -7.44 15.80 8.81
C ARG A 276 -8.40 15.29 7.74
N PHE A 277 -8.12 15.62 6.48
CA PHE A 277 -8.95 15.18 5.36
C PHE A 277 -8.98 13.64 5.22
N THR A 278 -7.81 13.01 5.36
CA THR A 278 -7.69 11.54 5.34
C THR A 278 -8.53 10.89 6.44
N VAL A 279 -8.50 11.42 7.67
CA VAL A 279 -9.28 10.89 8.80
C VAL A 279 -10.79 11.02 8.56
N VAL A 280 -11.22 12.16 8.01
CA VAL A 280 -12.63 12.38 7.63
C VAL A 280 -13.08 11.33 6.61
N LEU A 281 -12.33 11.13 5.54
CA LEU A 281 -12.66 10.15 4.51
C LEU A 281 -12.68 8.72 5.07
N GLN A 282 -11.72 8.36 5.92
CA GLN A 282 -11.71 7.04 6.58
C GLN A 282 -12.96 6.81 7.44
N THR A 283 -13.36 7.83 8.20
CA THR A 283 -14.57 7.78 9.03
C THR A 283 -15.81 7.63 8.16
N PHE A 284 -15.90 8.41 7.08
CA PHE A 284 -17.00 8.33 6.12
C PHE A 284 -17.09 6.94 5.46
N LEU A 285 -15.96 6.41 5.00
CA LEU A 285 -15.88 5.08 4.37
C LEU A 285 -16.35 3.97 5.31
N LYS A 286 -16.08 4.10 6.63
CA LYS A 286 -16.50 3.12 7.63
C LYS A 286 -17.99 3.25 7.99
N ALA A 287 -18.55 4.46 7.95
CA ALA A 287 -19.92 4.73 8.40
C ALA A 287 -21.00 4.38 7.36
N HIS A 288 -20.65 4.39 6.07
CA HIS A 288 -21.60 4.20 4.98
C HIS A 288 -21.36 2.91 4.22
N THR A 289 -22.31 2.55 3.35
CA THR A 289 -22.20 1.47 2.37
C THR A 289 -22.37 2.05 0.96
N ALA A 290 -21.83 1.38 -0.06
CA ALA A 290 -22.03 1.83 -1.45
C ALA A 290 -23.51 1.99 -1.84
N VAL A 291 -24.38 1.10 -1.35
CA VAL A 291 -25.83 1.19 -1.63
C VAL A 291 -26.44 2.46 -1.07
N GLN A 292 -26.08 2.83 0.17
CA GLN A 292 -26.54 4.07 0.78
C GLN A 292 -26.02 5.28 0.00
N CYS A 293 -24.74 5.28 -0.36
CA CYS A 293 -24.13 6.39 -1.10
C CYS A 293 -24.75 6.58 -2.49
N ARG A 294 -25.03 5.51 -3.23
CA ARG A 294 -25.71 5.60 -4.54
C ARG A 294 -27.12 6.15 -4.42
N ARG A 295 -27.90 5.67 -3.44
CA ARG A 295 -29.26 6.18 -3.19
C ARG A 295 -29.23 7.67 -2.84
N TYR A 296 -28.27 8.07 -2.02
CA TYR A 296 -28.15 9.45 -1.61
C TYR A 296 -27.68 10.36 -2.74
N LEU A 297 -26.73 9.90 -3.57
CA LEU A 297 -26.29 10.61 -4.76
C LEU A 297 -27.46 10.87 -5.73
N ASN A 298 -28.30 9.86 -5.98
CA ASN A 298 -29.47 10.03 -6.85
C ASN A 298 -30.45 11.08 -6.31
N ALA A 299 -30.73 11.05 -5.00
CA ALA A 299 -31.58 12.05 -4.37
C ALA A 299 -30.98 13.47 -4.44
N LEU A 300 -29.65 13.61 -4.32
CA LEU A 300 -28.98 14.89 -4.47
C LEU A 300 -29.04 15.40 -5.93
N ARG A 301 -28.82 14.52 -6.90
CA ARG A 301 -28.94 14.85 -8.34
C ARG A 301 -30.34 15.38 -8.68
N GLU A 302 -31.38 14.67 -8.24
CA GLU A 302 -32.77 15.11 -8.37
C GLU A 302 -33.01 16.49 -7.73
N SER A 303 -32.40 16.78 -6.58
CA SER A 303 -32.56 18.07 -5.89
C SER A 303 -31.87 19.24 -6.59
N VAL A 304 -30.80 18.99 -7.34
CA VAL A 304 -30.05 20.00 -8.11
C VAL A 304 -30.59 20.12 -9.55
N GLY A 305 -31.48 19.22 -9.97
CA GLY A 305 -32.04 19.19 -11.32
C GLY A 305 -31.07 18.62 -12.37
N VAL A 306 -30.17 17.73 -11.93
CA VAL A 306 -29.20 16.99 -12.76
C VAL A 306 -29.64 15.54 -12.87
#